data_AF-A0A6P8DAK2-F1
#
_entry.id   AF-A0A6P8DAK2-F1
#
_cell.length_a   1.000
_cell.length_b   1.000
_cell.length_c   1.000
_cell.angle_alpha   90.00
_cell.angle_beta   90.00
_cell.angle_gamma   90.00
#
_symmetry.space_group_name_H-M   'P 1'
#
loop_
_entity.id
_entity.type
_entity.pdbx_description
1 polymer ?
#
loop_
_entity_poly.entity_id
_entity_poly.type
_entity_poly.pdbx_seq_one_letter_code
_entity_poly.pdbx_strand_id
1 'polypeptide(L)'
;MENGFKENEEKQAWADSSEHEVHAGKPPPLTCNIKTTIERYKKASSDSSNMTSITEINAQHYQQESAKLRQQIQMLQNSNRHLMGDSLSALSVKELKQLENRLERGITRIRSKKHEMLLAEIEYLQKKVLNHIYICMIKRIYMCVYIYIQCLFSLSVLILQMLHHHLHYGKSSFIICFTGD
;
A
#
# COMPACT_ATOMS: atom_id res chain seq x y z
N MET A 1 49.84 -54.37 42.02
CA MET A 1 49.58 -55.38 40.97
C MET A 1 48.62 -56.39 41.57
N GLU A 2 47.32 -56.15 41.47
CA GLU A 2 46.30 -57.11 41.95
C GLU A 2 44.93 -56.80 41.30
N ASN A 3 44.95 -56.48 40.00
CA ASN A 3 43.77 -56.45 39.15
C ASN A 3 43.58 -57.83 38.51
N GLY A 4 43.42 -58.87 39.35
CA GLY A 4 43.35 -60.25 38.89
C GLY A 4 42.38 -61.15 39.64
N PHE A 5 41.59 -60.60 40.59
CA PHE A 5 40.70 -61.41 41.43
C PHE A 5 39.22 -60.98 41.39
N LYS A 6 38.86 -59.89 40.71
CA LYS A 6 37.45 -59.47 40.54
C LYS A 6 36.86 -59.76 39.16
N GLU A 7 37.68 -60.14 38.18
CA GLU A 7 37.21 -60.41 36.81
C GLU A 7 36.67 -61.84 36.62
N ASN A 8 36.82 -62.71 37.62
CA ASN A 8 36.34 -64.10 37.56
C ASN A 8 34.96 -64.31 38.19
N GLU A 9 34.44 -63.38 39.00
CA GLU A 9 33.06 -63.45 39.53
C GLU A 9 32.03 -62.86 38.54
N GLU A 10 32.40 -61.83 37.77
CA GLU A 10 31.52 -61.29 36.71
C GLU A 10 31.35 -62.24 35.53
N LYS A 11 32.40 -63.00 35.16
CA LYS A 11 32.33 -63.99 34.06
C LYS A 11 31.52 -65.23 34.44
N GLN A 12 31.45 -65.60 35.72
CA GLN A 12 30.61 -66.71 36.20
C GLN A 12 29.12 -66.31 36.25
N ALA A 13 28.80 -65.06 36.59
CA ALA A 13 27.43 -64.54 36.59
C ALA A 13 26.80 -64.44 35.18
N TRP A 14 27.62 -64.28 34.14
CA TRP A 14 27.17 -64.24 32.74
C TRP A 14 26.98 -65.63 32.12
N ALA A 15 27.67 -66.66 32.64
CA ALA A 15 27.50 -68.04 32.20
C ALA A 15 26.25 -68.71 32.80
N ASP A 16 25.94 -68.45 34.08
CA ASP A 16 24.76 -69.01 34.75
C ASP A 16 23.42 -68.38 34.29
N SER A 17 23.43 -67.19 33.68
CA SER A 17 22.24 -66.61 33.03
C SER A 17 21.96 -67.19 31.64
N SER A 18 22.88 -67.97 31.06
CA SER A 18 22.78 -68.49 29.68
C SER A 18 22.07 -69.85 29.56
N GLU A 19 21.65 -70.48 30.66
CA GLU A 19 21.04 -71.83 30.64
C GLU A 19 19.56 -71.88 31.05
N HIS A 20 18.87 -70.73 31.12
CA HIS A 20 17.41 -70.68 31.27
C HIS A 20 16.73 -69.93 30.12
N GLU A 21 16.79 -70.54 28.94
CA GLU A 21 15.97 -70.17 27.79
C GLU A 21 15.25 -71.40 27.21
N VAL A 22 14.04 -71.71 27.72
CA VAL A 22 12.94 -72.40 26.99
C VAL A 22 11.64 -72.00 27.71
N HIS A 23 10.75 -71.13 27.22
CA HIS A 23 9.99 -71.25 25.98
C HIS A 23 9.32 -69.89 25.61
N ALA A 24 9.34 -69.58 24.31
CA ALA A 24 8.45 -68.69 23.55
C ALA A 24 8.83 -67.21 23.39
N GLY A 25 9.33 -66.86 22.20
CA GLY A 25 9.00 -65.59 21.54
C GLY A 25 10.18 -64.78 20.99
N LYS A 26 10.71 -65.19 19.83
CA LYS A 26 11.61 -64.42 18.95
C LYS A 26 11.18 -62.93 18.82
N PRO A 27 12.09 -61.94 18.85
CA PRO A 27 11.70 -60.54 18.70
C PRO A 27 11.00 -60.32 17.34
N PRO A 28 9.82 -59.66 17.31
CA PRO A 28 9.02 -59.56 16.10
C PRO A 28 9.73 -58.68 15.05
N PRO A 29 9.55 -59.00 13.75
CA PRO A 29 10.21 -58.27 12.67
C PRO A 29 9.72 -56.82 12.63
N LEU A 30 10.61 -55.90 12.27
CA LEU A 30 10.28 -54.51 11.93
C LEU A 30 9.45 -54.45 10.64
N THR A 31 8.21 -54.95 10.68
CA THR A 31 7.27 -54.80 9.58
C THR A 31 6.64 -53.41 9.69
N CYS A 32 7.22 -52.50 8.92
CA CYS A 32 6.66 -51.21 8.54
C CYS A 32 5.43 -51.44 7.65
N ASN A 33 4.33 -51.94 8.22
CA ASN A 33 3.04 -51.84 7.56
C ASN A 33 2.43 -50.50 7.97
N ILE A 34 2.19 -49.61 7.00
CA ILE A 34 1.61 -48.29 7.25
C ILE A 34 0.32 -48.41 8.09
N LYS A 35 -0.48 -49.47 7.88
CA LYS A 35 -1.68 -49.72 8.68
C LYS A 35 -1.37 -50.04 10.13
N THR A 36 -0.36 -50.87 10.42
CA THR A 36 0.01 -51.22 11.81
C THR A 36 0.73 -50.07 12.52
N THR A 37 1.47 -49.24 11.77
CA THR A 37 2.04 -48.00 12.30
C THR A 37 0.94 -46.98 12.57
N ILE A 38 -0.02 -46.79 11.66
CA ILE A 38 -1.20 -45.93 11.88
C ILE A 38 -2.03 -46.42 13.06
N GLU A 39 -2.28 -47.72 13.19
CA GLU A 39 -3.03 -48.30 14.32
C GLU A 39 -2.29 -48.12 15.64
N ARG A 40 -0.96 -48.31 15.68
CA ARG A 40 -0.16 -48.01 16.87
C ARG A 40 -0.18 -46.53 17.24
N TYR A 41 -0.09 -45.63 16.26
CA TYR A 41 -0.22 -44.19 16.51
C TYR A 41 -1.62 -43.83 17.00
N LYS A 42 -2.68 -44.37 16.38
CA LYS A 42 -4.07 -44.19 16.81
C LYS A 42 -4.29 -44.67 18.24
N LYS A 43 -3.76 -45.85 18.59
CA LYS A 43 -3.86 -46.44 19.92
C LYS A 43 -3.07 -45.67 20.97
N ALA A 44 -1.84 -45.26 20.65
CA ALA A 44 -1.03 -44.39 21.51
C ALA A 44 -1.66 -43.00 21.70
N SER A 45 -2.40 -42.50 20.71
CA SER A 45 -3.15 -41.24 20.81
C SER A 45 -4.49 -41.37 21.54
N SER A 46 -5.13 -42.54 21.53
CA SER A 46 -6.39 -42.79 22.25
C SER A 46 -6.20 -43.13 23.73
N ASP A 47 -5.06 -43.75 24.09
CA ASP A 47 -4.73 -44.13 25.46
C ASP A 47 -4.16 -42.95 26.29
N SER A 48 -3.94 -41.81 25.64
CA SER A 48 -3.46 -40.57 26.24
C SER A 48 -4.65 -39.69 26.64
N SER A 49 -5.09 -39.78 27.89
CA SER A 49 -6.00 -38.79 28.51
C SER A 49 -5.51 -37.34 28.31
N ASN A 50 -4.20 -37.16 28.10
CA ASN A 50 -3.57 -35.88 27.78
C ASN A 50 -3.97 -35.33 26.39
N MET A 51 -4.31 -36.14 25.38
CA MET A 51 -4.67 -35.62 24.05
C MET A 51 -6.06 -34.98 24.01
N THR A 52 -7.03 -35.61 24.67
CA THR A 52 -8.37 -35.03 24.89
C THR A 52 -8.25 -33.78 25.74
N SER A 53 -7.46 -33.83 26.81
CA SER A 53 -7.17 -32.66 27.67
C SER A 53 -6.52 -31.50 26.91
N ILE A 54 -5.52 -31.75 26.05
CA ILE A 54 -4.90 -30.71 25.21
C ILE A 54 -5.90 -30.11 24.22
N THR A 55 -6.76 -30.94 23.63
CA THR A 55 -7.78 -30.47 22.67
C THR A 55 -8.86 -29.64 23.36
N GLU A 56 -9.27 -30.03 24.57
CA GLU A 56 -10.20 -29.29 25.42
C GLU A 56 -9.59 -27.97 25.91
N ILE A 57 -8.34 -27.97 26.36
CA ILE A 57 -7.60 -26.77 26.76
C ILE A 57 -7.48 -25.80 25.57
N ASN A 58 -7.16 -26.30 24.37
CA ASN A 58 -7.09 -25.48 23.17
C ASN A 58 -8.46 -24.91 22.78
N ALA A 59 -9.52 -25.71 22.85
CA ALA A 59 -10.88 -25.25 22.59
C ALA A 59 -11.32 -24.16 23.58
N GLN A 60 -11.03 -24.34 24.86
CA GLN A 60 -11.30 -23.33 25.91
C GLN A 60 -10.48 -22.05 25.68
N HIS A 61 -9.20 -22.18 25.32
CA HIS A 61 -8.35 -21.03 24.98
C HIS A 61 -8.94 -20.22 23.81
N TYR A 62 -9.34 -20.87 22.71
CA TYR A 62 -9.96 -20.17 21.59
C TYR A 62 -11.34 -19.59 21.93
N GLN A 63 -12.11 -20.26 22.78
CA GLN A 63 -13.38 -19.72 23.26
C GLN A 63 -13.18 -18.45 24.10
N GLN A 64 -12.16 -18.43 24.97
CA GLN A 64 -11.78 -17.27 25.77
C GLN A 64 -11.30 -16.11 24.89
N GLU A 65 -10.40 -16.37 23.93
CA GLU A 65 -9.92 -15.34 23.00
C GLU A 65 -11.07 -14.78 22.14
N SER A 66 -11.98 -15.66 21.69
CA SER A 66 -13.19 -15.25 20.97
C SER A 66 -14.10 -14.36 21.83
N ALA A 67 -14.25 -14.67 23.12
CA ALA A 67 -15.03 -13.84 24.06
C ALA A 67 -14.38 -12.47 24.29
N LYS A 68 -13.06 -12.43 24.43
CA LYS A 68 -12.28 -11.20 24.57
C LYS A 68 -12.40 -10.30 23.34
N LEU A 69 -12.31 -10.87 22.13
CA LEU A 69 -12.52 -10.13 20.89
C LEU A 69 -13.94 -9.57 20.78
N ARG A 70 -14.96 -10.36 21.15
CA ARG A 70 -16.36 -9.87 21.21
C ARG A 70 -16.50 -8.67 22.15
N GLN A 71 -15.88 -8.74 23.33
CA GLN A 71 -15.90 -7.62 24.27
C GLN A 71 -15.21 -6.38 23.69
N GLN A 72 -14.05 -6.55 23.03
CA GLN A 72 -13.36 -5.44 22.36
C GLN A 72 -14.21 -4.78 21.27
N ILE A 73 -14.89 -5.58 20.45
CA ILE A 73 -15.83 -5.09 19.43
C ILE A 73 -16.93 -4.26 20.09
N GLN A 74 -17.55 -4.78 21.14
CA GLN A 74 -18.62 -4.09 21.85
C GLN A 74 -18.13 -2.75 22.44
N MET A 75 -16.94 -2.72 23.05
CA MET A 75 -16.34 -1.49 23.58
C MET A 75 -16.08 -0.46 22.47
N LEU A 76 -15.57 -0.89 21.32
CA LEU A 76 -15.34 -0.03 20.16
C LEU A 76 -16.65 0.52 19.59
N GLN A 77 -17.67 -0.31 19.46
CA GLN A 77 -18.99 0.11 18.99
C GLN A 77 -19.62 1.12 19.94
N ASN A 78 -19.53 0.90 21.26
CA ASN A 78 -20.03 1.86 22.26
C ASN A 78 -19.27 3.19 22.17
N SER A 79 -17.95 3.14 22.06
CA SER A 79 -17.10 4.33 21.87
C SER A 79 -17.49 5.10 20.60
N ASN A 80 -17.75 4.40 19.50
CA ASN A 80 -18.19 5.03 18.25
C ASN A 80 -19.57 5.70 18.39
N ARG A 81 -20.53 5.04 19.05
CA ARG A 81 -21.83 5.65 19.36
C ARG A 81 -21.67 6.93 20.17
N HIS A 82 -20.86 6.91 21.22
CA HIS A 82 -20.58 8.11 22.01
C HIS A 82 -19.95 9.23 21.16
N LEU A 83 -18.99 8.89 20.28
CA LEU A 83 -18.39 9.87 19.35
C LEU A 83 -19.41 10.45 18.36
N MET A 84 -20.45 9.70 18.01
CA MET A 84 -21.56 10.16 17.17
C MET A 84 -22.63 10.94 17.95
N GLY A 85 -22.50 11.05 19.28
CA GLY A 85 -23.45 11.75 20.15
C GLY A 85 -24.59 10.88 20.70
N ASP A 86 -24.52 9.56 20.52
CA ASP A 86 -25.54 8.62 20.99
C ASP A 86 -25.22 8.06 22.38
N SER A 87 -26.26 7.59 23.10
CA SER A 87 -26.15 6.91 24.40
C SER A 87 -25.38 7.67 25.48
N LEU A 88 -25.34 9.00 25.42
CA LEU A 88 -24.54 9.85 26.31
C LEU A 88 -25.04 9.87 27.76
N SER A 89 -26.31 9.55 28.01
CA SER A 89 -26.91 9.52 29.35
C SER A 89 -26.27 8.49 30.28
N ALA A 90 -25.58 7.49 29.74
CA ALA A 90 -24.85 6.48 30.51
C ALA A 90 -23.45 6.95 30.97
N LEU A 91 -22.98 8.11 30.50
CA LEU A 91 -21.66 8.65 30.81
C LEU A 91 -21.71 9.61 31.99
N SER A 92 -20.69 9.54 32.84
CA SER A 92 -20.47 10.55 33.88
C SER A 92 -20.03 11.88 33.27
N VAL A 93 -20.16 12.97 34.05
CA VAL A 93 -19.71 14.32 33.65
C VAL A 93 -18.22 14.32 33.27
N LYS A 94 -17.39 13.54 33.98
CA LYS A 94 -15.95 13.41 33.69
C LYS A 94 -15.70 12.78 32.33
N GLU A 95 -16.41 11.69 32.01
CA GLU A 95 -16.28 11.00 30.72
C GLU A 95 -16.82 11.85 29.57
N LEU A 96 -17.92 12.58 29.80
CA LEU A 96 -18.47 13.51 28.82
C LEU A 96 -17.47 14.63 28.47
N LYS A 97 -16.79 15.20 29.47
CA LYS A 97 -15.74 16.19 29.26
C LYS A 97 -14.53 15.61 28.52
N GLN A 98 -14.19 14.35 28.77
CA GLN A 98 -13.13 13.68 28.00
C GLN A 98 -13.54 13.46 26.54
N LEU A 99 -14.79 13.08 26.30
CA LEU A 99 -15.36 12.91 24.96
C LEU A 99 -15.36 14.23 24.18
N GLU A 100 -15.84 15.31 24.79
CA GLU A 100 -15.80 16.67 24.22
C GLU A 100 -14.38 17.06 23.82
N ASN A 101 -13.40 16.90 24.71
CA ASN A 101 -11.99 17.21 24.43
C ASN A 101 -11.41 16.35 23.28
N ARG A 102 -11.90 15.12 23.09
CA ARG A 102 -11.49 14.28 21.96
C ARG A 102 -12.10 14.79 20.65
N LEU A 103 -13.38 15.17 20.66
CA LEU A 103 -14.08 15.74 19.52
C LEU A 103 -13.48 17.08 19.11
N GLU A 104 -13.22 17.99 20.05
CA GLU A 104 -12.65 19.31 19.77
C GLU A 104 -11.28 19.21 19.09
N ARG A 105 -10.41 18.31 19.59
CA ARG A 105 -9.12 18.03 18.97
C ARG A 105 -9.28 17.43 17.57
N GLY A 106 -10.24 16.52 17.38
CA GLY A 106 -10.55 15.93 16.07
C GLY A 106 -11.01 16.98 15.06
N ILE A 107 -11.97 17.82 15.46
CA ILE A 107 -12.52 18.91 14.64
C ILE A 107 -11.42 19.91 14.27
N THR A 108 -10.59 20.30 15.25
CA THR A 108 -9.46 21.21 15.01
C THR A 108 -8.51 20.63 13.97
N ARG A 109 -8.11 19.35 14.09
CA ARG A 109 -7.26 18.67 13.10
C ARG A 109 -7.89 18.63 11.71
N ILE A 110 -9.18 18.30 11.61
CA ILE A 110 -9.91 18.28 10.33
C ILE A 110 -9.92 19.67 9.71
N ARG A 111 -10.21 20.71 10.49
CA ARG A 111 -10.26 22.10 10.03
C ARG A 111 -8.91 22.57 9.51
N SER A 112 -7.84 22.35 10.28
CA SER A 112 -6.47 22.66 9.86
C SER A 112 -6.10 21.95 8.57
N LYS A 113 -6.39 20.64 8.46
CA LYS A 113 -6.08 19.89 7.24
C LYS A 113 -6.86 20.38 6.03
N LYS A 114 -8.16 20.67 6.19
CA LYS A 114 -8.97 21.27 5.12
C LYS A 114 -8.44 22.63 4.71
N HIS A 115 -8.02 23.45 5.66
CA HIS A 115 -7.45 24.77 5.38
C HIS A 115 -6.15 24.66 4.56
N GLU A 116 -5.22 23.80 4.95
CA GLU A 116 -3.99 23.54 4.18
C GLU A 116 -4.28 23.09 2.74
N MET A 117 -5.24 22.16 2.56
CA MET A 117 -5.61 21.68 1.23
C MET A 117 -6.24 22.78 0.37
N LEU A 118 -7.10 23.61 0.95
CA LEU A 118 -7.71 24.74 0.23
C LEU A 118 -6.67 25.77 -0.17
N LEU A 119 -5.70 26.08 0.70
CA LEU A 119 -4.61 27.00 0.37
C LEU A 119 -3.76 26.47 -0.79
N ALA A 120 -3.41 25.19 -0.78
CA ALA A 120 -2.68 24.56 -1.87
C ALA A 120 -3.45 24.62 -3.21
N GLU A 121 -4.76 24.38 -3.18
CA GLU A 121 -5.60 24.47 -4.37
C GLU A 121 -5.70 25.90 -4.90
N ILE A 122 -5.85 26.90 -4.01
CA ILE A 122 -5.86 28.32 -4.39
C ILE A 122 -4.54 28.69 -5.07
N GLU A 123 -3.40 28.32 -4.49
CA GLU A 123 -2.08 28.59 -5.07
C GLU A 123 -1.92 27.95 -6.46
N TYR A 124 -2.34 26.68 -6.59
CA TYR A 124 -2.32 25.96 -7.86
C TYR A 124 -3.15 26.68 -8.93
N LEU A 125 -4.39 27.05 -8.60
CA LEU A 125 -5.30 27.73 -9.52
C LEU A 125 -4.77 29.12 -9.91
N GLN A 126 -4.24 29.89 -8.96
CA GLN A 126 -3.62 31.19 -9.23
C GLN A 126 -2.46 31.04 -10.22
N LYS A 127 -1.56 30.08 -10.00
CA LYS A 127 -0.44 29.81 -10.91
C LYS A 127 -0.92 29.40 -12.30
N LYS A 128 -1.96 28.56 -12.38
CA LYS A 128 -2.57 28.13 -13.64
C LYS A 128 -3.16 29.31 -14.42
N VAL A 129 -3.88 30.21 -13.75
CA VAL A 129 -4.45 31.42 -14.36
C VAL A 129 -3.35 32.34 -14.87
N LEU A 130 -2.33 32.61 -14.06
CA LEU A 130 -1.18 33.42 -14.49
C LEU A 130 -0.52 32.83 -15.73
N ASN A 131 -0.19 31.53 -15.71
CA ASN A 131 0.37 30.84 -16.87
C ASN A 131 -0.52 30.96 -18.10
N HIS A 132 -1.84 30.80 -17.95
CA HIS A 132 -2.77 30.94 -19.06
C HIS A 132 -2.79 32.37 -19.62
N ILE A 133 -2.75 33.39 -18.75
CA ILE A 133 -2.65 34.80 -19.15
C ILE A 133 -1.35 35.03 -19.92
N TYR A 134 -0.20 34.58 -19.41
CA TYR A 134 1.09 34.70 -20.09
C TYR A 134 1.06 34.06 -21.48
N ILE A 135 0.57 32.83 -21.58
CA ILE A 135 0.47 32.11 -22.87
C ILE A 135 -0.47 32.86 -23.82
N CYS A 136 -1.60 33.37 -23.34
CA CYS A 136 -2.54 34.15 -24.15
C CYS A 136 -1.90 35.45 -24.66
N MET A 137 -1.17 36.17 -23.80
CA MET A 137 -0.45 37.39 -24.18
C MET A 137 0.63 37.11 -25.23
N ILE A 138 1.46 36.08 -25.04
CA ILE A 138 2.50 35.70 -26.00
C ILE A 138 1.87 35.34 -27.36
N LYS A 139 0.79 34.54 -27.36
CA LYS A 139 0.07 34.21 -28.60
C LYS A 139 -0.46 35.46 -29.31
N ARG A 140 -1.03 36.41 -28.56
CA ARG A 140 -1.51 37.68 -29.12
C ARG A 140 -0.36 38.49 -29.73
N ILE A 141 0.76 38.63 -29.03
CA ILE A 141 1.94 39.35 -29.54
C ILE A 141 2.48 38.67 -30.80
N TYR A 142 2.63 37.35 -30.78
CA TYR A 142 3.12 36.58 -31.92
C TYR A 142 2.24 36.77 -33.16
N MET A 143 0.91 36.73 -32.99
CA MET A 143 -0.03 37.01 -34.08
C MET A 143 0.10 38.45 -34.60
N CYS A 144 0.21 39.44 -33.71
CA CYS A 144 0.42 40.84 -34.12
C CYS A 144 1.72 41.01 -34.93
N VAL A 145 2.82 40.41 -34.47
CA VAL A 145 4.11 40.46 -35.18
C VAL A 145 4.02 39.76 -36.53
N TYR A 146 3.39 38.58 -36.59
CA TYR A 146 3.21 37.86 -37.82
C TYR A 146 2.43 38.68 -38.87
N ILE A 147 1.32 39.29 -38.46
CA ILE A 147 0.53 40.17 -39.33
C ILE A 147 1.35 41.37 -39.78
N TYR A 148 2.09 42.01 -38.87
CA TYR A 148 2.96 43.14 -39.20
C TYR A 148 4.00 42.79 -40.28
N ILE A 149 4.71 41.67 -40.10
CA ILE A 149 5.70 41.19 -41.08
C ILE A 149 5.03 40.84 -42.41
N GLN A 150 3.86 40.19 -42.38
CA GLN A 150 3.10 39.85 -43.58
C GLN A 150 2.69 41.11 -44.38
N CYS A 151 2.19 42.14 -43.69
CA CYS A 151 1.84 43.41 -44.32
C CYS A 151 3.07 44.11 -44.92
N LEU A 152 4.20 44.12 -44.21
CA LEU A 152 5.45 44.68 -44.74
C LEU A 152 5.91 43.96 -46.02
N PHE A 153 5.80 42.63 -46.06
CA PHE A 153 6.13 41.85 -47.26
C PHE A 153 5.18 42.14 -48.41
N SER A 154 3.86 42.19 -48.17
CA SER A 154 2.90 42.56 -49.22
C SER A 154 3.14 43.97 -49.76
N LEU A 155 3.46 44.93 -48.88
CA LEU A 155 3.75 46.31 -49.27
C LEU A 155 5.03 46.41 -50.10
N SER A 156 6.09 45.68 -49.74
CA SER A 156 7.35 45.70 -50.50
C SER A 156 7.17 45.12 -51.92
N VAL A 157 6.39 44.05 -52.07
CA VAL A 157 6.03 43.48 -53.39
C VAL A 157 5.26 44.50 -54.23
N LEU A 158 4.29 45.20 -53.64
CA LEU A 158 3.51 46.21 -54.36
C LEU A 158 4.37 47.39 -54.81
N ILE A 159 5.27 47.89 -53.95
CA ILE A 159 6.21 48.96 -54.29
C ILE A 159 7.12 48.54 -55.45
N LEU A 160 7.65 47.31 -55.42
CA LEU A 160 8.47 46.76 -56.51
C LEU A 160 7.69 46.69 -57.83
N GLN A 161 6.42 46.28 -57.79
CA GLN A 161 5.56 46.22 -58.98
C GLN A 161 5.28 47.61 -59.55
N MET A 162 5.04 48.61 -58.70
CA MET A 162 4.86 50.00 -59.12
C MET A 162 6.13 50.60 -59.74
N LEU A 163 7.29 50.35 -59.13
CA LEU A 163 8.59 50.76 -59.67
C LEU A 163 8.86 50.12 -61.03
N HIS A 164 8.59 48.82 -61.18
CA HIS A 164 8.73 48.11 -62.46
C HIS A 164 7.85 48.72 -63.55
N HIS A 165 6.57 49.02 -63.22
CA HIS A 165 5.65 49.68 -64.16
C HIS A 165 6.16 51.08 -64.55
N HIS A 166 6.61 51.89 -63.60
CA HIS A 166 7.15 53.23 -63.88
C HIS A 166 8.40 53.18 -64.78
N LEU A 167 9.31 52.22 -64.55
CA LEU A 167 10.52 52.05 -65.36
C LEU A 167 10.24 51.57 -66.79
N HIS A 168 9.24 50.71 -66.99
CA HIS A 168 8.91 50.13 -68.30
C HIS A 168 7.99 51.02 -69.14
N TYR A 169 7.01 51.69 -68.52
CA TYR A 169 6.02 52.52 -69.22
C TYR A 169 6.36 54.03 -69.19
N GLY A 170 7.17 54.49 -68.24
CA GLY A 170 7.66 55.89 -68.19
C GLY A 170 8.68 56.21 -69.28
N LYS A 171 9.39 55.22 -69.83
CA LYS A 171 10.30 55.40 -70.99
C LYS A 171 9.55 55.51 -72.32
N SER A 172 8.35 54.96 -72.43
CA SER A 172 7.55 55.02 -73.66
C SER A 172 6.87 56.38 -73.89
N SER A 173 6.70 57.21 -72.85
CA SER A 173 6.12 58.56 -73.00
C SER A 173 7.16 59.68 -73.19
N PHE A 174 8.46 59.41 -72.99
CA PHE A 174 9.53 60.41 -73.21
C PHE A 174 10.14 60.38 -74.62
N ILE A 175 9.65 59.51 -75.51
CA ILE A 175 10.09 59.41 -76.91
C ILE A 175 8.91 59.68 -77.86
N ILE A 176 8.12 60.74 -77.65
CA ILE A 176 7.20 61.26 -78.70
C ILE A 176 7.10 62.81 -78.66
N CYS A 177 8.14 63.51 -78.21
CA CYS A 177 8.25 64.96 -78.42
C CYS A 177 9.71 65.27 -78.76
N PHE A 178 9.94 66.18 -79.72
CA PHE A 178 11.18 66.46 -80.48
C PHE A 178 11.39 65.47 -81.64
N THR A 179 11.16 65.75 -82.92
CA THR A 179 11.05 66.96 -83.79
C THR A 179 10.29 66.48 -85.05
N GLY A 180 9.32 67.18 -85.65
CA GLY A 180 9.46 68.54 -86.18
C GLY A 180 10.21 68.51 -87.52
N ASP A 181 9.55 68.02 -88.58
CA ASP A 181 9.58 68.51 -89.97
C ASP A 181 8.56 67.73 -90.82
#